data_AF-A0A2D4SN43-F1
#
_entry.id   AF-A0A2D4SN43-F1
#
_cell.length_a   1.000
_cell.length_b   1.000
_cell.length_c   1.000
_cell.angle_alpha   90.00
_cell.angle_beta   90.00
_cell.angle_gamma   90.00
#
_symmetry.space_group_name_H-M   'P 1'
#
loop_
_entity.id
_entity.type
_entity.pdbx_description
1 polymer ?
#
loop_
_entity_poly.entity_id
_entity_poly.type
_entity_poly.pdbx_seq_one_letter_code
_entity_poly.pdbx_strand_id
1 'polypeptide(L)'
;MIRLYPFFILLACGPNISNPTGDCQGSGDGGRVGYHSPSGSQWLPDCNNPLEQELWRVFADSETSSYIIPRPDGMGISYDFCEGEDTELTSLFSDYGLCTEVADPTIINDIPPASALQITHALHEQLRFTMDESGMIFPWAPEDDIIAACAFTQSQAALDYCDLLDSRCNLFGCNEIGYIPSLEAVEALVPALNTLYGIE
;
A
#
# COMPACT_ATOMS: atom_id res chain seq x y z
N MET A 1 -4.10 -52.76 10.60
CA MET A 1 -2.84 -52.08 10.22
C MET A 1 -3.24 -50.78 9.51
N ILE A 2 -3.20 -49.66 10.23
CA ILE A 2 -3.51 -48.34 9.67
C ILE A 2 -2.17 -47.72 9.25
N ARG A 3 -1.99 -47.48 7.95
CA ARG A 3 -0.82 -46.75 7.42
C ARG A 3 -1.07 -45.26 7.63
N LEU A 4 -0.38 -44.68 8.60
CA LEU A 4 -0.27 -43.23 8.73
C LEU A 4 0.75 -42.75 7.70
N TYR A 5 0.29 -41.97 6.72
CA TYR A 5 1.19 -41.23 5.83
C TYR A 5 1.64 -39.96 6.56
N PRO A 6 2.95 -39.64 6.57
CA PRO A 6 3.41 -38.37 7.09
C PRO A 6 2.94 -37.25 6.15
N PHE A 7 2.08 -36.38 6.69
CA PHE A 7 1.75 -35.10 6.08
C PHE A 7 3.01 -34.22 6.17
N PHE A 8 3.78 -34.15 5.11
CA PHE A 8 4.84 -33.14 4.98
C PHE A 8 4.16 -31.80 4.71
N ILE A 9 4.07 -30.96 5.74
CA ILE A 9 3.78 -29.54 5.56
C ILE A 9 5.02 -28.94 4.90
N LEU A 10 4.95 -28.71 3.58
CA LEU A 10 5.88 -27.85 2.88
C LEU A 10 5.63 -26.43 3.39
N LEU A 11 6.39 -25.98 4.39
CA LEU A 11 6.63 -24.56 4.59
C LEU A 11 7.27 -24.07 3.30
N ALA A 12 6.50 -23.37 2.48
CA ALA A 12 7.07 -22.62 1.36
C ALA A 12 7.98 -21.55 1.98
N CYS A 13 9.28 -21.85 2.07
CA CYS A 13 10.28 -20.81 2.25
C CYS A 13 10.17 -19.95 0.99
N GLY A 14 9.63 -18.74 1.14
CA GLY A 14 9.68 -17.73 0.09
C GLY A 14 11.12 -17.47 -0.34
N PRO A 15 11.33 -16.79 -1.47
CA PRO A 15 12.67 -16.35 -1.85
C PRO A 15 13.23 -15.50 -0.70
N ASN A 16 14.49 -15.72 -0.33
CA ASN A 16 15.17 -14.89 0.69
C ASN A 16 15.88 -13.76 -0.05
N ILE A 17 15.12 -12.73 -0.38
CA ILE A 17 15.55 -11.56 -1.15
C ILE A 17 16.15 -10.55 -0.18
N SER A 18 17.34 -10.04 -0.50
CA SER A 18 18.00 -9.03 0.31
C SER A 18 17.25 -7.70 0.19
N ASN A 19 16.93 -7.06 1.32
CA ASN A 19 16.28 -5.75 1.30
C ASN A 19 17.33 -4.66 1.00
N PRO A 20 17.22 -3.93 -0.13
CA PRO A 20 18.20 -2.92 -0.53
C PRO A 20 18.36 -1.75 0.46
N THR A 21 17.36 -1.50 1.32
CA THR A 21 17.38 -0.36 2.25
C THR A 21 17.94 -0.71 3.64
N GLY A 22 18.16 -1.99 3.96
CA GLY A 22 18.75 -2.43 5.23
C GLY A 22 18.20 -3.77 5.76
N ASP A 23 18.41 -4.04 7.05
CA ASP A 23 18.05 -5.32 7.70
C ASP A 23 16.72 -5.27 8.49
N CYS A 24 15.87 -4.25 8.25
CA CYS A 24 14.58 -4.12 8.92
C CYS A 24 13.61 -5.23 8.48
N GLN A 25 12.69 -5.59 9.39
CA GLN A 25 11.68 -6.60 9.14
C GLN A 25 10.30 -6.04 9.52
N GLY A 26 9.35 -6.21 8.61
CA GLY A 26 7.97 -5.85 8.85
C GLY A 26 7.26 -6.87 9.75
N SER A 27 6.17 -6.46 10.39
CA SER A 27 5.32 -7.37 11.14
C SER A 27 4.46 -8.21 10.19
N GLY A 28 4.89 -9.43 9.88
CA GLY A 28 4.13 -10.37 9.05
C GLY A 28 4.58 -10.41 7.59
N ASP A 29 3.65 -10.70 6.68
CA ASP A 29 3.90 -10.87 5.25
C ASP A 29 3.70 -9.59 4.43
N GLY A 30 3.25 -8.50 5.06
CA GLY A 30 2.94 -7.22 4.41
C GLY A 30 1.57 -7.18 3.76
N GLY A 31 0.78 -8.25 3.84
CA GLY A 31 -0.58 -8.28 3.33
C GLY A 31 -1.51 -7.26 4.00
N ARG A 32 -2.61 -6.96 3.31
CA ARG A 32 -3.71 -6.12 3.78
C ARG A 32 -5.02 -6.88 3.59
N VAL A 33 -5.74 -7.13 4.68
CA VAL A 33 -6.96 -7.94 4.66
C VAL A 33 -7.96 -7.34 3.66
N GLY A 34 -8.54 -8.18 2.82
CA GLY A 34 -9.52 -7.73 1.82
C GLY A 34 -8.93 -7.08 0.57
N TYR A 35 -7.65 -6.70 0.59
CA TYR A 35 -7.01 -6.00 -0.52
C TYR A 35 -5.90 -6.83 -1.20
N HIS A 36 -4.94 -7.32 -0.43
CA HIS A 36 -3.79 -8.04 -0.97
C HIS A 36 -3.30 -9.10 0.01
N SER A 37 -3.12 -10.32 -0.50
CA SER A 37 -2.45 -11.41 0.19
C SER A 37 -1.26 -11.85 -0.66
N PRO A 38 -0.01 -11.55 -0.25
CA PRO A 38 1.17 -11.90 -1.02
C PRO A 38 1.29 -13.42 -1.12
N SER A 39 1.35 -13.95 -2.34
CA SER A 39 1.53 -15.37 -2.58
C SER A 39 2.81 -15.59 -3.39
N GLY A 40 3.87 -16.05 -2.73
CA GLY A 40 5.16 -16.31 -3.38
C GLY A 40 6.12 -15.12 -3.44
N SER A 41 5.65 -13.91 -3.15
CA SER A 41 6.48 -12.70 -3.03
C SER A 41 6.89 -12.44 -1.58
N GLN A 42 8.01 -11.74 -1.40
CA GLN A 42 8.49 -11.24 -0.11
C GLN A 42 8.21 -9.73 0.01
N TRP A 43 7.53 -9.29 1.07
CA TRP A 43 7.47 -7.86 1.40
C TRP A 43 8.86 -7.35 1.82
N LEU A 44 9.29 -6.27 1.19
CA LEU A 44 10.49 -5.52 1.53
C LEU A 44 10.06 -4.17 2.11
N PRO A 45 10.11 -3.98 3.45
CA PRO A 45 9.82 -2.69 4.06
C PRO A 45 10.96 -1.70 3.81
N ASP A 46 10.65 -0.42 3.66
CA ASP A 46 11.64 0.65 3.68
C ASP A 46 12.18 0.85 5.11
N CYS A 47 13.46 0.56 5.29
CA CYS A 47 14.12 0.71 6.60
C CYS A 47 14.27 2.16 7.06
N ASN A 48 14.01 3.13 6.18
CA ASN A 48 14.02 4.56 6.50
C ASN A 48 12.67 5.23 6.16
N ASN A 49 11.56 4.48 6.23
CA ASN A 49 10.22 5.02 5.99
C ASN A 49 9.98 6.29 6.83
N PRO A 50 9.58 7.43 6.23
CA PRO A 50 9.33 8.67 6.97
C PRO A 50 8.02 8.66 7.77
N LEU A 51 7.18 7.64 7.60
CA LEU A 51 5.85 7.52 8.19
C LEU A 51 5.78 6.43 9.28
N GLU A 52 4.73 6.46 10.10
CA GLU A 52 4.47 5.40 11.09
C GLU A 52 4.08 4.06 10.43
N GLN A 53 3.59 4.09 9.18
CA GLN A 53 3.30 2.91 8.39
C GLN A 53 3.36 3.20 6.87
N GLU A 54 3.62 2.15 6.07
CA GLU A 54 3.72 2.26 4.61
C GLU A 54 2.35 2.17 3.92
N LEU A 55 2.00 3.18 3.12
CA LEU A 55 0.85 3.09 2.21
C LEU A 55 1.20 2.14 1.05
N TRP A 56 2.13 2.57 0.20
CA TRP A 56 2.74 1.76 -0.85
C TRP A 56 3.79 0.80 -0.31
N ARG A 57 3.55 -0.51 -0.43
CA ARG A 57 4.45 -1.58 0.00
C ARG A 57 5.07 -2.28 -1.21
N VAL A 58 6.35 -2.63 -1.10
CA VAL A 58 7.10 -3.33 -2.16
C VAL A 58 7.10 -4.83 -1.92
N PHE A 59 6.69 -5.60 -2.91
CA PHE A 59 6.69 -7.07 -2.86
C PHE A 59 7.59 -7.62 -3.95
N ALA A 60 8.66 -8.30 -3.57
CA ALA A 60 9.66 -8.83 -4.49
C ALA A 60 9.40 -10.30 -4.82
N ASP A 61 9.39 -10.61 -6.11
CA ASP A 61 9.36 -11.98 -6.64
C ASP A 61 10.79 -12.51 -6.85
N SER A 62 11.75 -11.62 -7.07
CA SER A 62 13.18 -11.92 -7.16
C SER A 62 14.04 -10.69 -6.81
N GLU A 63 15.36 -10.86 -6.77
CA GLU A 63 16.34 -9.78 -6.58
C GLU A 63 16.28 -8.68 -7.66
N THR A 64 15.61 -8.95 -8.79
CA THR A 64 15.53 -8.01 -9.93
C THR A 64 14.10 -7.64 -10.32
N SER A 65 13.08 -8.16 -9.62
CA SER A 65 11.68 -8.01 -10.00
C SER A 65 10.79 -7.90 -8.76
N SER A 66 9.96 -6.87 -8.74
CA SER A 66 9.02 -6.55 -7.68
C SER A 66 7.84 -5.74 -8.23
N TYR A 67 6.82 -5.62 -7.40
CA TYR A 67 5.64 -4.80 -7.66
C TYR A 67 5.27 -4.00 -6.40
N ILE A 68 4.49 -2.93 -6.59
CA ILE A 68 4.07 -2.02 -5.51
C ILE A 68 2.56 -2.14 -5.32
N ILE A 69 2.12 -2.25 -4.06
CA ILE A 69 0.69 -2.30 -3.68
C ILE A 69 0.40 -1.26 -2.58
N PRO A 70 -0.65 -0.42 -2.72
CA PRO A 70 -1.47 -0.23 -3.92
C PRO A 70 -0.64 0.20 -5.13
N ARG A 71 -1.15 0.03 -6.35
CA ARG A 71 -0.38 0.50 -7.52
C ARG A 71 -0.31 2.03 -7.50
N PRO A 72 0.87 2.64 -7.64
CA PRO A 72 1.03 4.09 -7.64
C PRO A 72 0.75 4.71 -9.02
N ASP A 73 -0.28 4.24 -9.73
CA ASP A 73 -0.64 4.73 -11.06
C ASP A 73 -0.93 6.25 -11.00
N GLY A 74 -0.30 7.04 -11.87
CA GLY A 74 -0.45 8.50 -11.92
C GLY A 74 0.13 9.30 -10.74
N MET A 75 0.69 8.64 -9.72
CA MET A 75 1.19 9.35 -8.52
C MET A 75 2.39 10.24 -8.81
N GLY A 76 3.16 9.95 -9.87
CA GLY A 76 4.23 10.84 -10.31
C GLY A 76 3.71 12.20 -10.78
N ILE A 77 2.53 12.23 -11.39
CA ILE A 77 1.85 13.47 -11.79
C ILE A 77 1.31 14.18 -10.56
N SER A 78 0.62 13.44 -9.68
CA SER A 78 -0.05 14.03 -8.51
C SER A 78 0.89 14.69 -7.50
N TYR A 79 2.14 14.23 -7.43
CA TYR A 79 3.17 14.79 -6.56
C TYR A 79 4.28 15.55 -7.30
N ASP A 80 4.02 15.97 -8.54
CA ASP A 80 4.94 16.79 -9.35
C ASP A 80 6.34 16.18 -9.58
N PHE A 81 6.49 14.86 -9.48
CA PHE A 81 7.75 14.16 -9.78
C PHE A 81 8.07 14.11 -11.28
N CYS A 82 7.11 14.40 -12.16
CA CYS A 82 7.26 14.23 -13.60
C CYS A 82 7.75 15.47 -14.36
N GLU A 83 7.77 16.62 -13.72
CA GLU A 83 8.18 17.90 -14.31
C GLU A 83 9.27 18.61 -13.46
N GLY A 84 9.84 17.91 -12.48
CA GLY A 84 10.74 18.46 -11.48
C GLY A 84 12.17 18.72 -11.95
N GLU A 85 12.91 19.50 -11.15
CA GLU A 85 14.34 19.76 -11.36
C GLU A 85 15.23 18.57 -10.90
N ASP A 86 14.69 17.68 -10.07
CA ASP A 86 15.36 16.43 -9.71
C ASP A 86 15.32 15.48 -10.91
N THR A 87 16.39 15.50 -11.70
CA THR A 87 16.49 14.69 -12.91
C THR A 87 16.51 13.20 -12.61
N GLU A 88 16.95 12.77 -11.42
CA GLU A 88 17.05 11.35 -11.10
C GLU A 88 15.66 10.78 -10.78
N LEU A 89 14.92 11.41 -9.86
CA LEU A 89 13.56 10.99 -9.55
C LEU A 89 12.62 11.18 -10.74
N THR A 90 12.77 12.27 -11.49
CA THR A 90 11.97 12.49 -12.71
C THR A 90 12.19 11.38 -13.74
N SER A 91 13.44 11.00 -13.98
CA SER A 91 13.74 9.86 -14.86
C SER A 91 13.20 8.56 -14.31
N LEU A 92 13.34 8.30 -13.00
CA LEU A 92 12.87 7.08 -12.37
C LEU A 92 11.35 6.90 -12.53
N PHE A 93 10.56 7.93 -12.21
CA PHE A 93 9.11 7.88 -12.34
C PHE A 93 8.67 7.75 -13.80
N SER A 94 9.37 8.41 -14.73
CA SER A 94 9.11 8.32 -16.16
C SER A 94 9.41 6.91 -16.72
N ASP A 95 10.56 6.34 -16.35
CA ASP A 95 11.02 5.03 -16.83
C ASP A 95 10.04 3.89 -16.45
N TYR A 96 9.36 4.01 -15.31
CA TYR A 96 8.36 3.04 -14.86
C TYR A 96 6.91 3.44 -15.15
N GLY A 97 6.68 4.46 -15.98
CA GLY A 97 5.34 4.84 -16.47
C GLY A 97 4.45 5.53 -15.44
N LEU A 98 5.01 6.00 -14.32
CA LEU A 98 4.26 6.68 -13.25
C LEU A 98 3.92 8.15 -13.59
N CYS A 99 4.48 8.64 -14.70
CA CYS A 99 4.15 9.94 -15.31
C CYS A 99 3.00 9.88 -16.32
N THR A 100 2.15 8.87 -16.19
CA THR A 100 0.89 8.73 -16.91
C THR A 100 -0.20 8.30 -15.95
N GLU A 101 -1.47 8.62 -16.25
CA GLU A 101 -2.60 8.22 -15.40
C GLU A 101 -2.70 6.70 -15.18
N VAL A 102 -2.28 5.91 -16.18
CA VAL A 102 -2.32 4.44 -16.12
C VAL A 102 -0.99 3.89 -16.64
N ALA A 103 -0.21 3.30 -15.74
CA ALA A 103 1.04 2.65 -16.10
C ALA A 103 0.81 1.34 -16.85
N ASP A 104 1.78 0.93 -17.68
CA ASP A 104 1.79 -0.39 -18.29
C ASP A 104 1.98 -1.46 -17.19
N PRO A 105 1.03 -2.40 -17.01
CA PRO A 105 1.12 -3.42 -15.97
C PRO A 105 2.31 -4.37 -16.16
N THR A 106 2.89 -4.46 -17.36
CA THR A 106 4.10 -5.27 -17.61
C THR A 106 5.38 -4.60 -17.13
N ILE A 107 5.35 -3.26 -16.97
CA ILE A 107 6.49 -2.47 -16.48
C ILE A 107 6.39 -2.28 -14.97
N ILE A 108 5.24 -1.80 -14.48
CA ILE A 108 5.05 -1.45 -13.06
C ILE A 108 5.06 -2.66 -12.12
N ASN A 109 4.83 -3.87 -12.65
CA ASN A 109 4.91 -5.12 -11.88
C ASN A 109 6.25 -5.87 -12.07
N ASP A 110 7.25 -5.25 -12.70
CA ASP A 110 8.57 -5.84 -12.91
C ASP A 110 9.69 -4.81 -12.59
N ILE A 111 9.48 -4.04 -11.52
CA ILE A 111 10.41 -3.00 -11.07
C ILE A 111 11.52 -3.67 -10.23
N PRO A 112 12.81 -3.38 -10.44
CA PRO A 112 13.85 -3.81 -9.51
C PRO A 112 13.57 -3.32 -8.08
N PRO A 113 13.72 -4.15 -7.03
CA PRO A 113 13.39 -3.79 -5.66
C PRO A 113 13.97 -2.46 -5.16
N ALA A 114 15.22 -2.14 -5.53
CA ALA A 114 15.86 -0.88 -5.14
C ALA A 114 15.14 0.34 -5.73
N SER A 115 14.77 0.28 -7.01
CA SER A 115 14.00 1.32 -7.69
C SER A 115 12.60 1.45 -7.11
N ALA A 116 11.94 0.32 -6.82
CA ALA A 116 10.61 0.31 -6.22
C ALA A 116 10.61 0.98 -4.84
N LEU A 117 11.61 0.67 -4.00
CA LEU A 117 11.77 1.28 -2.68
C LEU A 117 12.10 2.78 -2.77
N GLN A 118 12.92 3.20 -3.74
CA GLN A 118 13.19 4.63 -3.97
C GLN A 118 11.92 5.39 -4.41
N ILE A 119 11.09 4.77 -5.27
CA ILE A 119 9.78 5.33 -5.66
C ILE A 119 8.87 5.45 -4.44
N THR A 120 8.66 4.37 -3.67
CA THR A 120 7.74 4.40 -2.54
C THR A 120 8.21 5.37 -1.46
N HIS A 121 9.51 5.44 -1.18
CA HIS A 121 10.08 6.41 -0.25
C HIS A 121 9.74 7.84 -0.65
N ALA A 122 10.02 8.22 -1.90
CA ALA A 122 9.70 9.56 -2.40
C ALA A 122 8.20 9.87 -2.33
N LEU A 123 7.35 8.89 -2.64
CA LEU A 123 5.90 9.03 -2.50
C LEU A 123 5.47 9.21 -1.03
N HIS A 124 6.08 8.47 -0.08
CA HIS A 124 5.79 8.58 1.35
C HIS A 124 6.25 9.92 1.93
N GLU A 125 7.37 10.48 1.47
CA GLU A 125 7.82 11.83 1.88
C GLU A 125 6.82 12.93 1.49
N GLN A 126 6.05 12.75 0.41
CA GLN A 126 5.03 13.68 -0.06
C GLN A 126 3.61 13.27 0.36
N LEU A 127 3.44 12.12 1.03
CA LEU A 127 2.12 11.60 1.32
C LEU A 127 1.38 12.56 2.26
N ARG A 128 0.20 12.98 1.81
CA ARG A 128 -0.81 13.62 2.63
C ARG A 128 -2.18 13.20 2.11
N PHE A 129 -3.00 12.64 2.98
CA PHE A 129 -4.38 12.37 2.64
C PHE A 129 -5.15 13.69 2.58
N THR A 130 -5.93 13.85 1.53
CA THR A 130 -6.78 15.00 1.24
C THR A 130 -8.13 14.50 0.72
N MET A 131 -9.06 15.43 0.53
CA MET A 131 -10.31 15.16 -0.17
C MET A 131 -10.21 15.74 -1.58
N ASP A 132 -10.46 14.92 -2.60
CA ASP A 132 -10.44 15.37 -3.99
C ASP A 132 -11.71 16.15 -4.37
N GLU A 133 -11.77 16.63 -5.61
CA GLU A 133 -12.91 17.39 -6.14
C GLU A 133 -14.21 16.59 -6.20
N SER A 134 -14.13 15.25 -6.16
CA SER A 134 -15.28 14.34 -6.13
C SER A 134 -15.76 14.04 -4.70
N GLY A 135 -15.09 14.60 -3.69
CA GLY A 135 -15.40 14.35 -2.28
C GLY A 135 -14.88 13.00 -1.79
N MET A 136 -13.85 12.44 -2.44
CA MET A 136 -13.24 11.15 -2.09
C MET A 136 -11.87 11.34 -1.43
N ILE A 137 -11.44 10.34 -0.65
CA ILE A 137 -10.11 10.33 -0.02
C ILE A 137 -9.04 10.14 -1.11
N PHE A 138 -8.05 11.03 -1.13
CA PHE A 138 -6.92 11.00 -2.06
C PHE A 138 -5.57 11.12 -1.33
N PRO A 139 -4.56 10.27 -1.62
CA PRO A 139 -4.66 9.08 -2.47
C PRO A 139 -5.61 8.05 -1.84
N TRP A 140 -6.04 7.07 -2.63
CA TRP A 140 -6.89 6.00 -2.12
C TRP A 140 -6.21 5.28 -0.94
N ALA A 141 -6.97 5.02 0.13
CA ALA A 141 -6.53 4.31 1.31
C ALA A 141 -7.14 2.90 1.37
N PRO A 142 -6.34 1.85 1.67
CA PRO A 142 -6.84 0.53 1.99
C PRO A 142 -7.89 0.52 3.11
N GLU A 143 -8.85 -0.40 3.02
CA GLU A 143 -9.95 -0.50 3.99
C GLU A 143 -9.46 -0.80 5.42
N ASP A 144 -8.38 -1.56 5.58
CA ASP A 144 -7.76 -1.82 6.88
C ASP A 144 -7.17 -0.56 7.51
N ASP A 145 -6.56 0.32 6.70
CA ASP A 145 -6.11 1.64 7.16
C ASP A 145 -7.27 2.57 7.50
N ILE A 146 -8.36 2.52 6.72
CA ILE A 146 -9.57 3.28 7.04
C ILE A 146 -10.11 2.82 8.39
N ILE A 147 -10.29 1.52 8.61
CA ILE A 147 -10.76 0.96 9.89
C ILE A 147 -9.84 1.36 11.05
N ALA A 148 -8.52 1.30 10.86
CA ALA A 148 -7.55 1.73 11.86
C ALA A 148 -7.65 3.23 12.17
N ALA A 149 -7.85 4.08 11.15
CA ALA A 149 -8.01 5.52 11.29
C ALA A 149 -9.23 5.89 12.14
N CYS A 150 -10.25 5.03 12.22
CA CYS A 150 -11.47 5.29 12.99
C CYS A 150 -11.21 5.48 14.50
N ALA A 151 -10.09 4.96 15.02
CA ALA A 151 -9.65 5.20 16.39
C ALA A 151 -9.31 6.67 16.68
N PHE A 152 -9.11 7.50 15.63
CA PHE A 152 -8.70 8.90 15.73
C PHE A 152 -9.82 9.90 15.39
N THR A 153 -11.07 9.43 15.27
CA THR A 153 -12.23 10.29 15.02
C THR A 153 -13.37 10.05 16.01
N GLN A 154 -14.24 11.04 16.15
CA GLN A 154 -15.50 10.93 16.92
C GLN A 154 -16.74 11.16 16.05
N SER A 155 -16.56 11.30 14.72
CA SER A 155 -17.67 11.49 13.79
C SER A 155 -18.49 10.22 13.69
N GLN A 156 -19.80 10.30 13.98
CA GLN A 156 -20.69 9.15 13.85
C GLN A 156 -20.76 8.66 12.40
N ALA A 157 -20.76 9.58 11.42
CA ALA A 157 -20.79 9.20 10.01
C ALA A 157 -19.54 8.39 9.61
N ALA A 158 -18.36 8.75 10.13
CA ALA A 158 -17.15 7.97 9.92
C ALA A 158 -17.25 6.61 10.64
N LEU A 159 -17.62 6.59 11.92
CA LEU A 159 -17.74 5.35 12.70
C LEU A 159 -18.74 4.37 12.07
N ASP A 160 -19.89 4.84 11.60
CA ASP A 160 -20.90 4.02 10.90
C ASP A 160 -20.32 3.41 9.61
N TYR A 161 -19.47 4.16 8.89
CA TYR A 161 -18.78 3.65 7.71
C TYR A 161 -17.71 2.61 8.08
N CYS A 162 -16.98 2.82 9.17
CA CYS A 162 -15.99 1.86 9.67
C CYS A 162 -16.64 0.54 10.11
N ASP A 163 -17.74 0.62 10.86
CA ASP A 163 -18.52 -0.55 11.28
C ASP A 163 -19.06 -1.31 10.06
N LEU A 164 -19.47 -0.59 9.01
CA LEU A 164 -19.86 -1.19 7.73
C LEU A 164 -18.70 -1.97 7.09
N LEU A 165 -17.50 -1.39 7.03
CA LEU A 165 -16.30 -2.06 6.48
C LEU A 165 -15.91 -3.29 7.32
N ASP A 166 -15.80 -3.13 8.65
CA ASP A 166 -15.41 -4.21 9.57
C ASP A 166 -16.39 -5.39 9.53
N SER A 167 -17.69 -5.12 9.45
CA SER A 167 -18.72 -6.17 9.36
C SER A 167 -18.65 -7.02 8.08
N ARG A 168 -17.93 -6.55 7.05
CA ARG A 168 -17.90 -7.15 5.71
C ARG A 168 -16.60 -7.83 5.37
N CYS A 169 -15.52 -7.44 6.03
CA CYS A 169 -14.21 -8.04 5.89
C CYS A 169 -14.02 -9.09 6.98
N ASN A 170 -13.82 -10.34 6.58
CA ASN A 170 -13.39 -11.38 7.51
C ASN A 170 -11.98 -11.87 7.11
N LEU A 171 -11.45 -12.83 7.86
CA LEU A 171 -10.14 -13.44 7.61
C LEU A 171 -10.01 -14.07 6.20
N PHE A 172 -11.10 -14.26 5.47
CA PHE A 172 -11.16 -14.84 4.14
C PHE A 172 -11.47 -13.81 3.03
N GLY A 173 -11.55 -12.52 3.36
CA GLY A 173 -11.78 -11.42 2.41
C GLY A 173 -13.06 -10.63 2.69
N CYS A 174 -13.31 -9.63 1.84
CA CYS A 174 -14.47 -8.76 1.93
C CYS A 174 -15.53 -9.19 0.92
N ASN A 175 -16.79 -9.32 1.37
CA ASN A 175 -17.85 -9.93 0.56
C ASN A 175 -18.44 -9.00 -0.52
N GLU A 176 -18.16 -7.69 -0.50
CA GLU A 176 -18.59 -6.72 -1.51
C GLU A 176 -17.60 -5.55 -1.56
N ILE A 177 -17.12 -5.18 -2.74
CA ILE A 177 -16.19 -4.06 -2.97
C ILE A 177 -17.01 -2.83 -3.43
N GLY A 178 -16.68 -1.63 -2.93
CA GLY A 178 -17.11 -0.38 -3.55
C GLY A 178 -18.16 0.45 -2.79
N TYR A 179 -18.12 0.47 -1.46
CA TYR A 179 -18.94 1.42 -0.70
C TYR A 179 -18.29 2.79 -0.65
N ILE A 180 -19.02 3.77 -1.15
CA ILE A 180 -18.60 5.17 -1.15
C ILE A 180 -18.99 5.77 0.21
N PRO A 181 -18.03 6.28 1.00
CA PRO A 181 -18.34 6.98 2.24
C PRO A 181 -19.17 8.24 1.96
N SER A 182 -19.94 8.70 2.95
CA SER A 182 -20.56 10.02 2.85
C SER A 182 -19.49 11.12 2.89
N LEU A 183 -19.82 12.31 2.40
CA LEU A 183 -18.92 13.47 2.48
C LEU A 183 -18.49 13.75 3.93
N GLU A 184 -19.43 13.70 4.87
CA GLU A 184 -19.15 13.88 6.30
C GLU A 184 -18.20 12.82 6.86
N ALA A 185 -18.30 11.57 6.38
CA ALA A 185 -17.36 10.52 6.76
C ALA A 185 -15.96 10.81 6.19
N VAL A 186 -15.85 11.24 4.93
CA VAL A 186 -14.57 11.60 4.30
C VAL A 186 -13.89 12.77 5.01
N GLU A 187 -14.63 13.84 5.30
CA GLU A 187 -14.12 15.01 6.03
C GLU A 187 -13.54 14.62 7.40
N ALA A 188 -14.09 13.61 8.04
CA ALA A 188 -13.62 13.11 9.32
C ALA A 188 -12.50 12.05 9.21
N LEU A 189 -12.47 11.26 8.14
CA LEU A 189 -11.47 10.21 7.93
C LEU A 189 -10.14 10.74 7.39
N VAL A 190 -10.13 11.79 6.56
CA VAL A 190 -8.89 12.40 6.04
C VAL A 190 -7.91 12.81 7.15
N PRO A 191 -8.29 13.64 8.15
CA PRO A 191 -7.38 14.00 9.24
C PRO A 191 -7.01 12.79 10.12
N ALA A 192 -7.93 11.83 10.27
CA ALA A 192 -7.68 10.62 11.04
C ALA A 192 -6.64 9.70 10.37
N LEU A 193 -6.67 9.58 9.04
CA LEU A 193 -5.67 8.88 8.24
C LEU A 193 -4.31 9.58 8.32
N ASN A 194 -4.26 10.90 8.19
CA ASN A 194 -3.00 11.63 8.38
C ASN A 194 -2.42 11.37 9.79
N THR A 195 -3.27 11.32 10.82
CA THR A 195 -2.84 10.96 12.20
C THR A 195 -2.32 9.53 12.28
N LEU A 196 -3.01 8.56 11.69
CA LEU A 196 -2.60 7.15 11.65
C LEU A 196 -1.20 6.97 11.04
N TYR A 197 -0.89 7.75 10.00
CA TYR A 197 0.38 7.70 9.28
C TYR A 197 1.50 8.57 9.89
N GLY A 198 1.21 9.35 10.94
CA GLY A 198 2.17 10.28 11.54
C GLY A 198 2.45 11.53 10.70
N ILE A 199 1.49 11.95 9.86
CA ILE A 199 1.59 13.13 9.01
C ILE A 199 1.06 14.35 9.78
N GLU A 200 1.95 15.29 10.14
CA GLU A 200 1.63 16.58 10.77
C GLU A 200 1.28 17.66 9.73
#